data_AF-A0A419KZ04-F1
#
_entry.id   AF-A0A419KZ04-F1
#
_cell.length_a   1.000
_cell.length_b   1.000
_cell.length_c   1.000
_cell.angle_alpha   90.00
_cell.angle_beta   90.00
_cell.angle_gamma   90.00
#
_symmetry.space_group_name_H-M   'P 1'
#
loop_
_entity.id
_entity.type
_entity.pdbx_description
1 polymer ?
#
loop_
_entity_poly.entity_id
_entity_poly.type
_entity_poly.pdbx_seq_one_letter_code
_entity_poly.pdbx_strand_id
1 'polypeptide(L)'
;MCGIFGCILKSGNAAPIIHQGLKRLEYRGYDSAGQATIHRGKLYVKKDRGKIDEIHELLNFDDMPGRIGIGHTRWATHGAPSRENAHPFVDCRGEIAIAHNGIIENFYQLREELIEKGHKFTSRTDSEVIVHLIEENMKKGLPFTVAAREAAKRLEGAYAVVAICTKEPDKIICLRKESPLVIGVGKEAIYCASDIPAFLPLTNRAVVLQNGECAIIREDGYEIRRLEDWEVVERKPSVFPWTPEMAEKTGYPHFMLKEIHEQPQSLRNSLRVQEMYLDLMATFMDRAKSIYLVACGTSYHACLAASYVFSKVAGVHVIPVIASEFIQRYGEALDIDTLVLAVSQSGETLDTLSAVMYARNKAATILGLTNVIGSTLTRVSRVYLCQQSGPEIGVAATKTYTSQLAVLTHLAIKLGLKRGKITKARAEELLRELRAMPRKIGEFLDKQERRVRELAIKYKDKSCFLFLGRGVSTATAAEGNLKLLEITYIPSITYPAGESKHGPISLIYKGFPVVFVCPRDETHRSIIGNIMEMKARGASIIAIVEEGDEEIKRLADDYVEVPKVRDPIFTPILYVVPLQLFAYYISVEKGLNPDQPRSLAKSVTVH
;
A
#
# COMPACT_ATOMS: atom_id res chain seq x y z
N MET A 1 -8.28 1.71 -1.59
CA MET A 1 -8.03 2.32 -2.92
C MET A 1 -9.39 2.55 -3.55
N CYS A 2 -9.73 3.65 -4.21
CA CYS A 2 -11.07 3.73 -4.81
C CYS A 2 -11.22 2.78 -6.04
N GLY A 3 -12.44 2.51 -6.48
CA GLY A 3 -12.77 1.77 -7.71
C GLY A 3 -13.44 2.67 -8.74
N ILE A 4 -13.02 2.62 -10.00
CA ILE A 4 -13.70 3.27 -11.14
C ILE A 4 -14.19 2.19 -12.09
N PHE A 5 -15.41 2.37 -12.59
CA PHE A 5 -15.91 1.63 -13.74
C PHE A 5 -16.67 2.56 -14.69
N GLY A 6 -16.58 2.34 -15.99
CA GLY A 6 -17.37 3.05 -16.99
C GLY A 6 -17.51 2.22 -18.24
N CYS A 7 -18.57 2.48 -19.01
CA CYS A 7 -18.81 1.77 -20.25
C CYS A 7 -19.63 2.60 -21.25
N ILE A 8 -19.40 2.32 -22.53
CA ILE A 8 -20.23 2.77 -23.64
C ILE A 8 -20.71 1.55 -24.42
N LEU A 9 -22.02 1.36 -24.45
CA LEU A 9 -22.67 0.21 -25.08
C LEU A 9 -23.14 0.58 -26.49
N LYS A 10 -23.10 -0.38 -27.41
CA LYS A 10 -23.78 -0.27 -28.71
C LYS A 10 -25.30 -0.16 -28.54
N SER A 11 -25.86 -0.92 -27.60
CA SER A 11 -27.28 -0.94 -27.27
C SER A 11 -27.52 -1.28 -25.78
N GLY A 12 -28.71 -0.98 -25.27
CA GLY A 12 -29.09 -1.26 -23.88
C GLY A 12 -28.73 -0.15 -22.87
N ASN A 13 -28.78 -0.50 -21.58
CA ASN A 13 -28.53 0.42 -20.47
C ASN A 13 -27.19 0.12 -19.78
N ALA A 14 -26.36 1.14 -19.62
CA ALA A 14 -25.05 1.06 -18.98
C ALA A 14 -25.14 0.84 -17.46
N ALA A 15 -26.19 1.34 -16.83
CA ALA A 15 -26.34 1.38 -15.38
C ALA A 15 -26.20 0.00 -14.68
N PRO A 16 -26.90 -1.08 -15.08
CA PRO A 16 -26.72 -2.39 -14.45
C PRO A 16 -25.30 -2.95 -14.60
N ILE A 17 -24.65 -2.66 -15.73
CA ILE A 17 -23.28 -3.12 -15.99
C ILE A 17 -22.29 -2.35 -15.10
N ILE A 18 -22.51 -1.05 -14.93
CA ILE A 18 -21.70 -0.20 -14.03
C ILE A 18 -21.82 -0.70 -12.60
N HIS A 19 -23.04 -0.90 -12.10
CA HIS A 19 -23.29 -1.43 -10.77
C HIS A 19 -22.55 -2.76 -10.53
N GLN A 20 -22.70 -3.74 -11.43
CA GLN A 20 -21.99 -5.03 -11.29
C GLN A 20 -20.47 -4.89 -11.37
N GLY A 21 -19.96 -4.00 -12.23
CA GLY A 21 -18.53 -3.69 -12.33
C GLY A 21 -17.98 -3.07 -11.05
N LEU A 22 -18.74 -2.18 -10.42
CA LEU A 22 -18.39 -1.56 -9.15
C LEU A 22 -18.46 -2.55 -7.98
N LYS A 23 -19.43 -3.47 -7.97
CA LYS A 23 -19.52 -4.54 -6.96
C LYS A 23 -18.24 -5.40 -6.95
N ARG A 24 -17.72 -5.73 -8.13
CA ARG A 24 -16.43 -6.43 -8.26
C ARG A 24 -15.23 -5.59 -7.82
N LEU A 25 -15.38 -4.26 -7.67
CA LEU A 25 -14.34 -3.35 -7.19
C LEU A 25 -14.54 -2.93 -5.73
N GLU A 26 -15.53 -3.48 -5.02
CA GLU A 26 -15.85 -3.10 -3.63
C GLU A 26 -14.69 -3.40 -2.66
N TYR A 27 -13.88 -4.42 -2.93
CA TYR A 27 -12.66 -4.71 -2.18
C TYR A 27 -11.65 -3.55 -2.15
N ARG A 28 -11.77 -2.61 -3.10
CA ARG A 28 -10.93 -1.42 -3.16
C ARG A 28 -11.48 -0.36 -2.18
N GLY A 29 -12.80 -0.11 -2.15
CA GLY A 29 -13.44 0.88 -1.28
C GLY A 29 -14.95 0.68 -1.12
N TYR A 30 -15.46 0.98 0.07
CA TYR A 30 -16.85 0.72 0.49
C TYR A 30 -17.46 1.84 1.35
N ASP A 31 -16.85 3.01 1.42
CA ASP A 31 -17.35 4.12 2.27
C ASP A 31 -18.56 4.84 1.63
N SER A 32 -18.58 4.88 0.29
CA SER A 32 -19.66 5.47 -0.52
C SER A 32 -19.55 4.96 -1.95
N ALA A 33 -20.65 5.01 -2.70
CA ALA A 33 -20.69 4.64 -4.11
C ALA A 33 -21.66 5.51 -4.89
N GLY A 34 -21.48 5.54 -6.21
CA GLY A 34 -22.38 6.24 -7.10
C GLY A 34 -22.09 5.99 -8.57
N GLN A 35 -23.04 6.37 -9.41
CA GLN A 35 -22.93 6.30 -10.86
C GLN A 35 -23.67 7.43 -11.55
N ALA A 36 -23.22 7.72 -12.77
CA ALA A 36 -23.81 8.71 -13.66
C ALA A 36 -23.97 8.13 -15.08
N THR A 37 -25.11 8.39 -15.71
CA THR A 37 -25.38 8.01 -17.11
C THR A 37 -25.88 9.21 -17.90
N ILE A 38 -25.73 9.16 -19.23
CA ILE A 38 -26.31 10.16 -20.14
C ILE A 38 -27.40 9.52 -20.98
N HIS A 39 -28.57 10.17 -21.00
CA HIS A 39 -29.68 9.79 -21.86
C HIS A 39 -30.40 11.02 -22.40
N ARG A 40 -30.63 11.08 -23.72
CA ARG A 40 -31.33 12.19 -24.40
C ARG A 40 -30.82 13.59 -24.00
N GLY A 41 -29.50 13.75 -23.96
CA GLY A 41 -28.84 15.02 -23.62
C GLY A 41 -28.91 15.42 -22.15
N LYS A 42 -29.40 14.55 -21.25
CA LYS A 42 -29.47 14.78 -19.81
C LYS A 42 -28.53 13.86 -19.05
N LEU A 43 -27.92 14.40 -18.00
CA LEU A 43 -27.10 13.66 -17.05
C LEU A 43 -27.96 13.17 -15.89
N TYR A 44 -27.91 11.88 -15.60
CA TYR A 44 -28.57 11.23 -14.46
C TYR A 44 -27.50 10.81 -13.46
N VAL A 45 -27.67 11.12 -12.18
CA VAL A 45 -26.69 10.80 -11.13
C VAL A 45 -27.38 10.24 -9.90
N LYS A 46 -26.92 9.07 -9.42
CA LYS A 46 -27.30 8.48 -8.13
C LYS A 46 -26.03 8.18 -7.35
N LYS A 47 -25.97 8.66 -6.11
CA LYS A 47 -24.83 8.46 -5.21
C LYS A 47 -25.26 8.64 -3.76
N ASP A 48 -24.62 7.89 -2.86
CA ASP A 48 -24.81 8.04 -1.43
C ASP A 48 -23.61 7.47 -0.62
N ARG A 49 -23.66 7.64 0.70
CA ARG A 49 -22.76 6.98 1.66
C ARG A 49 -23.24 5.56 1.95
N GLY A 50 -22.30 4.64 2.12
CA GLY A 50 -22.58 3.24 2.48
C GLY A 50 -21.94 2.26 1.50
N LYS A 51 -22.24 0.98 1.71
CA LYS A 51 -21.81 -0.09 0.80
C LYS A 51 -22.63 -0.06 -0.47
N ILE A 52 -22.09 -0.65 -1.54
CA ILE A 52 -22.73 -0.56 -2.85
C ILE A 52 -24.13 -1.20 -2.86
N ASP A 53 -24.29 -2.34 -2.20
CA ASP A 53 -25.56 -3.06 -2.13
C ASP A 53 -26.62 -2.27 -1.34
N GLU A 54 -26.23 -1.64 -0.22
CA GLU A 54 -27.12 -0.80 0.60
C GLU A 54 -27.62 0.42 -0.21
N ILE A 55 -26.73 1.05 -0.97
CA ILE A 55 -27.08 2.21 -1.80
C ILE A 55 -27.94 1.77 -2.99
N HIS A 56 -27.66 0.60 -3.57
CA HIS A 56 -28.48 0.05 -4.64
C HIS A 56 -29.90 -0.28 -4.16
N GLU A 57 -30.07 -0.84 -2.95
CA GLU A 57 -31.40 -1.07 -2.37
C GLU A 57 -32.18 0.24 -2.16
N LEU A 58 -31.49 1.30 -1.71
CA LEU A 58 -32.13 2.60 -1.44
C LEU A 58 -32.47 3.37 -2.72
N LEU A 59 -31.52 3.45 -3.65
CA LEU A 59 -31.60 4.35 -4.80
C LEU A 59 -31.93 3.62 -6.09
N ASN A 60 -31.83 2.30 -6.16
CA ASN A 60 -31.92 1.47 -7.37
C ASN A 60 -31.04 2.01 -8.50
N PHE A 61 -29.76 1.64 -8.50
CA PHE A 61 -28.84 2.05 -9.56
C PHE A 61 -29.26 1.57 -10.96
N ASP A 62 -29.94 0.43 -11.08
CA ASP A 62 -30.11 -0.26 -12.35
C ASP A 62 -31.18 0.38 -13.27
N ASP A 63 -32.04 1.24 -12.72
CA ASP A 63 -33.11 1.93 -13.47
C ASP A 63 -32.62 3.15 -14.29
N MET A 64 -31.36 3.56 -14.12
CA MET A 64 -30.83 4.76 -14.75
C MET A 64 -30.72 4.57 -16.26
N PRO A 65 -31.33 5.45 -17.08
CA PRO A 65 -31.36 5.26 -18.52
C PRO A 65 -30.02 5.63 -19.17
N GLY A 66 -29.76 5.08 -20.35
CA GLY A 66 -28.66 5.51 -21.21
C GLY A 66 -27.59 4.45 -21.44
N ARG A 67 -26.95 4.52 -22.61
CA ARG A 67 -25.95 3.55 -23.07
C ARG A 67 -24.51 3.89 -22.65
N ILE A 68 -24.30 5.07 -22.08
CA ILE A 68 -23.00 5.56 -21.64
C ILE A 68 -23.10 5.95 -20.18
N GLY A 69 -22.09 5.58 -19.40
CA GLY A 69 -22.01 5.99 -18.01
C GLY A 69 -20.71 5.63 -17.33
N ILE A 70 -20.55 6.19 -16.15
CA ILE A 70 -19.41 5.99 -15.26
C ILE A 70 -19.93 5.76 -13.84
N GLY A 71 -19.11 5.15 -13.01
CA GLY A 71 -19.41 4.92 -11.61
C GLY A 71 -18.14 4.77 -10.79
N HIS A 72 -18.33 4.80 -9.49
CA HIS A 72 -17.24 4.83 -8.52
C HIS A 72 -17.61 4.18 -7.20
N THR A 73 -16.64 3.50 -6.60
CA THR A 73 -16.63 3.13 -5.19
C THR A 73 -15.50 3.87 -4.48
N ARG A 74 -15.79 4.49 -3.34
CA ARG A 74 -14.88 5.41 -2.68
C ARG A 74 -14.32 4.82 -1.40
N TRP A 75 -13.02 5.05 -1.21
CA TRP A 75 -12.33 4.98 0.07
C TRP A 75 -11.89 6.40 0.43
N ALA A 76 -12.46 6.99 1.47
CA ALA A 76 -12.30 8.41 1.76
C ALA A 76 -10.84 8.77 2.17
N THR A 77 -10.23 9.71 1.44
CA THR A 77 -8.92 10.31 1.77
C THR A 77 -9.07 11.75 2.26
N HIS A 78 -9.84 12.57 1.54
CA HIS A 78 -10.20 13.95 1.91
C HIS A 78 -11.73 14.08 2.07
N GLY A 79 -12.19 14.63 3.19
CA GLY A 79 -13.63 14.78 3.46
C GLY A 79 -14.29 13.47 3.89
N ALA A 80 -15.04 13.55 5.00
CA ALA A 80 -15.74 12.40 5.57
C ALA A 80 -16.70 11.75 4.56
N PRO A 81 -16.97 10.43 4.68
CA PRO A 81 -17.98 9.78 3.86
C PRO A 81 -19.34 10.51 3.99
N SER A 82 -19.84 11.04 2.88
CA SER A 82 -21.14 11.70 2.76
C SER A 82 -21.59 11.64 1.30
N ARG A 83 -22.89 11.89 1.05
CA ARG A 83 -23.46 11.94 -0.29
C ARG A 83 -22.77 13.00 -1.17
N GLU A 84 -22.44 14.15 -0.60
CA GLU A 84 -21.79 15.27 -1.28
C GLU A 84 -20.36 14.91 -1.69
N ASN A 85 -19.64 14.17 -0.84
CA ASN A 85 -18.27 13.74 -1.09
C ASN A 85 -18.18 12.45 -1.92
N ALA A 86 -19.30 11.78 -2.20
CA ALA A 86 -19.35 10.62 -3.08
C ALA A 86 -19.17 11.03 -4.54
N HIS A 87 -18.53 10.17 -5.33
CA HIS A 87 -18.45 10.33 -6.78
C HIS A 87 -19.70 9.71 -7.45
N PRO A 88 -20.04 10.08 -8.70
CA PRO A 88 -19.38 11.09 -9.54
C PRO A 88 -19.55 12.54 -9.06
N PHE A 89 -18.56 13.39 -9.35
CA PHE A 89 -18.67 14.84 -9.22
C PHE A 89 -19.21 15.45 -10.51
N VAL A 90 -19.96 16.54 -10.37
CA VAL A 90 -20.71 17.17 -11.46
C VAL A 90 -20.33 18.65 -11.53
N ASP A 91 -20.29 19.22 -12.73
CA ASP A 91 -20.02 20.65 -12.95
C ASP A 91 -21.21 21.54 -12.50
N CYS A 92 -21.05 22.86 -12.60
CA CYS A 92 -22.10 23.79 -12.14
C CYS A 92 -23.39 23.71 -12.98
N ARG A 93 -23.33 23.17 -14.20
CA ARG A 93 -24.47 23.10 -15.13
C ARG A 93 -25.09 21.71 -15.27
N GLY A 94 -24.54 20.69 -14.62
CA GLY A 94 -25.05 19.32 -14.77
C GLY A 94 -24.75 18.72 -16.15
N GLU A 95 -23.73 19.22 -16.84
CA GLU A 95 -23.34 18.82 -18.18
C GLU A 95 -22.19 17.80 -18.18
N ILE A 96 -21.34 17.79 -17.15
CA ILE A 96 -20.12 16.97 -17.06
C ILE A 96 -20.16 16.15 -15.76
N ALA A 97 -19.79 14.87 -15.84
CA ALA A 97 -19.56 14.05 -14.65
C ALA A 97 -18.16 13.41 -14.67
N ILE A 98 -17.50 13.35 -13.51
CA ILE A 98 -16.19 12.69 -13.35
C ILE A 98 -16.16 11.69 -12.19
N ALA A 99 -15.45 10.59 -12.39
CA ALA A 99 -15.00 9.66 -11.36
C ALA A 99 -13.47 9.72 -11.25
N HIS A 100 -12.92 9.70 -10.03
CA HIS A 100 -11.50 9.92 -9.81
C HIS A 100 -10.92 8.99 -8.73
N ASN A 101 -9.77 8.40 -9.04
CA ASN A 101 -8.95 7.61 -8.14
C ASN A 101 -7.59 8.28 -7.99
N GLY A 102 -7.25 8.75 -6.80
CA GLY A 102 -5.99 9.45 -6.62
C GLY A 102 -6.09 10.56 -5.58
N ILE A 103 -5.06 11.40 -5.56
CA ILE A 103 -5.01 12.62 -4.77
C ILE A 103 -4.47 13.72 -5.68
N ILE A 104 -5.23 14.83 -5.78
CA ILE A 104 -4.78 16.06 -6.43
C ILE A 104 -4.09 16.93 -5.38
N GLU A 105 -2.77 17.06 -5.48
CA GLU A 105 -1.94 17.68 -4.42
C GLU A 105 -2.10 19.21 -4.39
N ASN A 106 -2.31 19.84 -5.55
CA ASN A 106 -2.49 21.27 -5.69
C ASN A 106 -3.97 21.71 -5.66
N PHE A 107 -4.89 20.88 -5.15
CA PHE A 107 -6.33 21.15 -5.22
C PHE A 107 -6.76 22.44 -4.51
N TYR A 108 -6.07 22.84 -3.44
CA TYR A 108 -6.43 24.04 -2.68
C TYR A 108 -6.27 25.31 -3.53
N GLN A 109 -5.13 25.44 -4.21
CA GLN A 109 -4.83 26.55 -5.12
C GLN A 109 -5.81 26.58 -6.31
N LEU A 110 -6.07 25.41 -6.92
CA LEU A 110 -7.01 25.29 -8.04
C LEU A 110 -8.44 25.65 -7.63
N ARG A 111 -8.85 25.26 -6.42
CA ARG A 111 -10.17 25.56 -5.87
C ARG A 111 -10.35 27.06 -5.67
N GLU A 112 -9.39 27.75 -5.06
CA GLU A 112 -9.45 29.21 -4.86
C GLU A 112 -9.60 29.95 -6.19
N GLU A 113 -8.76 29.64 -7.19
CA GLU A 113 -8.85 30.24 -8.52
C GLU A 113 -10.23 30.00 -9.19
N LEU A 114 -10.77 28.79 -9.09
CA LEU A 114 -12.06 28.47 -9.71
C LEU A 114 -13.22 29.16 -8.99
N ILE A 115 -13.14 29.33 -7.67
CA ILE A 115 -14.12 30.12 -6.90
C ILE A 115 -14.10 31.59 -7.36
N GLU A 116 -12.90 32.17 -7.53
CA GLU A 116 -12.76 33.54 -8.05
C GLU A 116 -13.35 33.71 -9.45
N LYS A 117 -13.31 32.66 -10.28
CA LYS A 117 -13.95 32.62 -11.61
C LYS A 117 -15.45 32.31 -11.59
N GLY A 118 -16.03 32.13 -10.41
CA GLY A 118 -17.47 31.98 -10.18
C GLY A 118 -17.97 30.53 -10.15
N HIS A 119 -17.09 29.52 -10.06
CA HIS A 119 -17.52 28.13 -9.89
C HIS A 119 -18.02 27.87 -8.46
N LYS A 120 -19.05 27.03 -8.33
CA LYS A 120 -19.67 26.68 -7.06
C LYS A 120 -19.29 25.26 -6.65
N PHE A 121 -18.47 25.15 -5.60
CA PHE A 121 -18.10 23.87 -5.01
C PHE A 121 -19.14 23.41 -3.99
N THR A 122 -19.44 22.12 -4.01
CA THR A 122 -20.44 21.45 -3.16
C THR A 122 -19.81 20.43 -2.20
N SER A 123 -18.56 20.04 -2.42
CA SER A 123 -17.84 19.06 -1.63
C SER A 123 -16.58 19.64 -0.97
N ARG A 124 -16.01 18.87 -0.04
CA ARG A 124 -14.70 19.17 0.56
C ARG A 124 -13.57 18.32 -0.01
N THR A 125 -13.81 17.69 -1.16
CA THR A 125 -12.84 16.78 -1.78
C THR A 125 -11.90 17.52 -2.72
N ASP A 126 -10.71 16.97 -2.88
CA ASP A 126 -9.73 17.35 -3.89
C ASP A 126 -10.25 17.09 -5.31
N SER A 127 -11.12 16.09 -5.48
CA SER A 127 -11.57 15.58 -6.77
C SER A 127 -12.49 16.53 -7.53
N GLU A 128 -13.28 17.36 -6.84
CA GLU A 128 -14.25 18.28 -7.47
C GLU A 128 -13.58 19.37 -8.31
N VAL A 129 -12.31 19.72 -8.02
CA VAL A 129 -11.59 20.71 -8.85
C VAL A 129 -11.42 20.24 -10.30
N ILE A 130 -11.40 18.91 -10.51
CA ILE A 130 -11.19 18.31 -11.84
C ILE A 130 -12.38 18.62 -12.75
N VAL A 131 -13.61 18.43 -12.27
CA VAL A 131 -14.81 18.68 -13.10
C VAL A 131 -14.94 20.16 -13.45
N HIS A 132 -14.62 21.06 -12.51
CA HIS A 132 -14.67 22.50 -12.74
C HIS A 132 -13.52 23.01 -13.62
N LEU A 133 -12.33 22.41 -13.60
CA LEU A 133 -11.28 22.72 -14.57
C LEU A 133 -11.70 22.37 -16.00
N ILE A 134 -12.36 21.22 -16.19
CA ILE A 134 -12.89 20.84 -17.50
C ILE A 134 -14.00 21.81 -17.92
N GLU A 135 -14.92 22.14 -17.00
CA GLU A 135 -15.98 23.12 -17.21
C GLU A 135 -15.44 24.48 -17.66
N GLU A 136 -14.43 25.00 -16.98
CA GLU A 136 -13.79 26.29 -17.28
C GLU A 136 -13.11 26.28 -18.65
N ASN A 137 -12.45 25.18 -19.01
CA ASN A 137 -11.83 25.03 -20.33
C ASN A 137 -12.88 24.93 -21.45
N MET A 138 -13.98 24.22 -21.23
CA MET A 138 -15.09 24.16 -22.20
C MET A 138 -15.81 25.52 -22.33
N LYS A 139 -15.91 26.30 -21.25
CA LYS A 139 -16.45 27.67 -21.28
C LYS A 139 -15.63 28.60 -22.20
N LYS A 140 -14.35 28.32 -22.41
CA LYS A 140 -13.47 29.01 -23.37
C LYS A 140 -13.62 28.53 -24.82
N GLY A 141 -14.55 27.62 -25.09
CA GLY A 141 -14.81 27.09 -26.44
C GLY A 141 -13.96 25.87 -26.82
N LEU A 142 -13.20 25.29 -25.89
CA LEU A 142 -12.43 24.07 -26.17
C LEU A 142 -13.37 22.84 -26.26
N PRO A 143 -13.17 21.96 -27.25
CA PRO A 143 -13.85 20.66 -27.29
C PRO A 143 -13.56 19.83 -26.03
N PHE A 144 -14.49 18.97 -25.61
CA PHE A 144 -14.43 18.23 -24.34
C PHE A 144 -13.11 17.48 -24.14
N THR A 145 -12.62 16.78 -25.17
CA THR A 145 -11.35 16.06 -25.13
C THR A 145 -10.16 17.00 -24.88
N VAL A 146 -10.15 18.18 -25.52
CA VAL A 146 -9.08 19.18 -25.37
C VAL A 146 -9.18 19.84 -23.99
N ALA A 147 -10.41 20.15 -23.54
CA ALA A 147 -10.65 20.69 -22.21
C ALA A 147 -10.16 19.76 -21.09
N ALA A 148 -10.38 18.46 -21.23
CA ALA A 148 -9.86 17.44 -20.32
C ALA A 148 -8.33 17.35 -20.33
N ARG A 149 -7.69 17.45 -21.50
CA ARG A 149 -6.23 17.53 -21.61
C ARG A 149 -5.66 18.75 -20.90
N GLU A 150 -6.23 19.93 -21.15
CA GLU A 150 -5.77 21.17 -20.54
C GLU A 150 -6.01 21.18 -19.02
N ALA A 151 -7.06 20.52 -18.55
CA ALA A 151 -7.23 20.26 -17.11
C ALA A 151 -6.10 19.37 -16.57
N ALA A 152 -5.79 18.25 -17.24
CA ALA A 152 -4.77 17.29 -16.82
C ALA A 152 -3.37 17.92 -16.66
N LYS A 153 -2.99 18.87 -17.54
CA LYS A 153 -1.72 19.60 -17.47
C LYS A 153 -1.54 20.41 -16.18
N ARG A 154 -2.65 20.81 -15.56
CA ARG A 154 -2.66 21.61 -14.32
C ARG A 154 -2.73 20.79 -13.05
N LEU A 155 -2.98 19.48 -13.16
CA LEU A 155 -3.14 18.59 -12.00
C LEU A 155 -1.78 18.08 -11.52
N GLU A 156 -1.49 18.31 -10.24
CA GLU A 156 -0.34 17.74 -9.53
C GLU A 156 -0.79 16.56 -8.66
N GLY A 157 0.11 15.59 -8.48
CA GLY A 157 -0.17 14.34 -7.78
C GLY A 157 -0.46 13.15 -8.70
N ALA A 158 -1.18 12.17 -8.15
CA ALA A 158 -1.49 10.89 -8.79
C ALA A 158 -3.00 10.78 -9.00
N TYR A 159 -3.44 10.48 -10.21
CA TYR A 159 -4.85 10.39 -10.57
C TYR A 159 -5.14 9.39 -11.70
N ALA A 160 -6.30 8.77 -11.63
CA ALA A 160 -6.99 8.17 -12.76
C ALA A 160 -8.37 8.82 -12.79
N VAL A 161 -8.70 9.47 -13.91
CA VAL A 161 -9.96 10.22 -14.08
C VAL A 161 -10.72 9.61 -15.24
N VAL A 162 -12.03 9.42 -15.06
CA VAL A 162 -12.94 9.07 -16.14
C VAL A 162 -14.05 10.12 -16.18
N ALA A 163 -14.28 10.70 -17.35
CA ALA A 163 -15.19 11.83 -17.55
C ALA A 163 -16.17 11.59 -18.70
N ILE A 164 -17.41 12.05 -18.52
CA ILE A 164 -18.47 12.05 -19.55
C ILE A 164 -19.10 13.44 -19.65
N CYS A 165 -19.60 13.80 -20.84
CA CYS A 165 -20.20 15.10 -21.11
C CYS A 165 -21.48 14.96 -21.95
N THR A 166 -22.56 15.64 -21.54
CA THR A 166 -23.85 15.67 -22.25
C THR A 166 -23.78 16.31 -23.65
N LYS A 167 -22.81 17.22 -23.88
CA LYS A 167 -22.58 17.88 -25.19
C LYS A 167 -21.85 16.99 -26.19
N GLU A 168 -21.10 16.00 -25.69
CA GLU A 168 -20.37 15.03 -26.50
C GLU A 168 -20.65 13.61 -25.97
N PRO A 169 -21.91 13.12 -26.07
CA PRO A 169 -22.40 11.90 -25.42
C PRO A 169 -21.97 10.60 -26.12
N ASP A 170 -21.05 10.72 -27.09
CA ASP A 170 -20.49 9.65 -27.91
C ASP A 170 -19.11 9.18 -27.43
N LYS A 171 -18.59 9.75 -26.33
CA LYS A 171 -17.27 9.41 -25.80
C LYS A 171 -17.14 9.45 -24.28
N ILE A 172 -16.23 8.62 -23.77
CA ILE A 172 -15.71 8.69 -22.40
C ILE A 172 -14.23 9.09 -22.47
N ILE A 173 -13.81 10.06 -21.66
CA ILE A 173 -12.41 10.48 -21.57
C ILE A 173 -11.77 9.89 -20.32
N CYS A 174 -10.63 9.23 -20.51
CA CYS A 174 -9.85 8.58 -19.47
C CYS A 174 -8.48 9.25 -19.36
N LEU A 175 -8.08 9.71 -18.19
CA LEU A 175 -6.76 10.32 -17.94
C LEU A 175 -6.02 9.50 -16.89
N ARG A 176 -4.74 9.17 -17.14
CA ARG A 176 -3.92 8.37 -16.22
C ARG A 176 -2.61 9.06 -15.85
N LYS A 177 -2.38 9.26 -14.56
CA LYS A 177 -1.10 9.61 -13.95
C LYS A 177 -0.92 8.84 -12.63
N GLU A 178 -0.02 7.86 -12.61
CA GLU A 178 0.34 6.99 -11.47
C GLU A 178 -0.76 6.06 -10.93
N SER A 179 -2.03 6.46 -10.89
CA SER A 179 -3.15 5.57 -10.53
C SER A 179 -3.49 4.60 -11.67
N PRO A 180 -3.79 3.31 -11.41
CA PRO A 180 -4.14 2.35 -12.46
C PRO A 180 -5.43 2.69 -13.20
N LEU A 181 -5.41 2.50 -14.52
CA LEU A 181 -6.59 2.58 -15.40
C LEU A 181 -6.39 1.67 -16.62
N VAL A 182 -7.42 0.92 -16.97
CA VAL A 182 -7.40 -0.12 -18.00
C VAL A 182 -8.66 -0.02 -18.85
N ILE A 183 -8.53 -0.23 -20.17
CA ILE A 183 -9.65 -0.29 -21.12
C ILE A 183 -9.98 -1.76 -21.39
N GLY A 184 -11.24 -2.14 -21.25
CA GLY A 184 -11.76 -3.45 -21.68
C GLY A 184 -12.40 -3.33 -23.06
N VAL A 185 -12.11 -4.25 -23.97
CA VAL A 185 -12.60 -4.24 -25.35
C VAL A 185 -13.57 -5.40 -25.57
N GLY A 186 -14.87 -5.13 -25.49
CA GLY A 186 -15.93 -6.10 -25.74
C GLY A 186 -16.46 -6.05 -27.18
N LYS A 187 -17.33 -7.01 -27.53
CA LYS A 187 -18.04 -7.01 -28.82
C LYS A 187 -19.17 -5.97 -28.85
N GLU A 188 -19.88 -5.84 -27.73
CA GLU A 188 -21.08 -5.00 -27.60
C GLU A 188 -20.82 -3.67 -26.91
N ALA A 189 -19.62 -3.47 -26.38
CA ALA A 189 -19.26 -2.29 -25.60
C ALA A 189 -17.75 -2.14 -25.42
N ILE A 190 -17.33 -0.91 -25.10
CA ILE A 190 -16.00 -0.61 -24.60
C ILE A 190 -16.12 -0.18 -23.13
N TYR A 191 -15.20 -0.66 -22.30
CA TYR A 191 -15.18 -0.46 -20.85
C TYR A 191 -13.93 0.30 -20.45
N CYS A 192 -13.99 1.05 -19.35
CA CYS A 192 -12.84 1.52 -18.61
C CYS A 192 -12.98 1.16 -17.14
N ALA A 193 -11.92 0.70 -16.51
CA ALA A 193 -11.94 0.42 -15.09
C ALA A 193 -10.58 0.65 -14.45
N SER A 194 -10.59 0.88 -13.14
CA SER A 194 -9.35 0.93 -12.35
C SER A 194 -8.68 -0.44 -12.20
N ASP A 195 -9.39 -1.52 -12.49
CA ASP A 195 -8.85 -2.89 -12.48
C ASP A 195 -9.61 -3.81 -13.46
N ILE A 196 -8.91 -4.81 -13.99
CA ILE A 196 -9.42 -5.80 -14.96
C ILE A 196 -10.59 -6.67 -14.43
N PRO A 197 -10.63 -7.13 -13.15
CA PRO A 197 -11.75 -7.93 -12.64
C PRO A 197 -13.13 -7.33 -12.90
N ALA A 198 -13.21 -6.00 -12.96
CA ALA A 198 -14.48 -5.29 -13.07
C ALA A 198 -15.25 -5.63 -14.36
N PHE A 199 -14.55 -5.80 -15.48
CA PHE A 199 -15.14 -6.14 -16.79
C PHE A 199 -14.82 -7.55 -17.26
N LEU A 200 -14.13 -8.38 -16.47
CA LEU A 200 -13.68 -9.70 -16.90
C LEU A 200 -14.82 -10.63 -17.37
N PRO A 201 -16.01 -10.66 -16.73
CA PRO A 201 -17.14 -11.44 -17.24
C PRO A 201 -17.71 -10.94 -18.57
N LEU A 202 -17.33 -9.73 -19.00
CA LEU A 202 -17.82 -9.07 -20.20
C LEU A 202 -16.81 -9.16 -21.34
N THR A 203 -15.52 -9.13 -21.02
CA THR A 203 -14.42 -9.31 -21.98
C THR A 203 -13.12 -9.69 -21.28
N ASN A 204 -12.33 -10.52 -21.95
CA ASN A 204 -10.96 -10.87 -21.56
C ASN A 204 -9.90 -10.10 -22.37
N ARG A 205 -10.32 -9.16 -23.24
CA ARG A 205 -9.41 -8.33 -24.03
C ARG A 205 -9.27 -6.98 -23.35
N ALA A 206 -8.04 -6.59 -23.00
CA ALA A 206 -7.81 -5.32 -22.33
C ALA A 206 -6.55 -4.59 -22.82
N VAL A 207 -6.53 -3.29 -22.58
CA VAL A 207 -5.43 -2.38 -22.90
C VAL A 207 -5.09 -1.59 -21.64
N VAL A 208 -3.89 -1.80 -21.11
CA VAL A 208 -3.41 -1.06 -19.94
C VAL A 208 -2.89 0.29 -20.41
N LEU A 209 -3.43 1.39 -19.86
CA LEU A 209 -2.90 2.72 -20.12
C LEU A 209 -1.56 2.90 -19.42
N GLN A 210 -0.63 3.65 -19.95
CA GLN A 210 0.63 3.98 -19.28
C GLN A 210 0.51 5.32 -18.54
N ASN A 211 1.53 5.63 -17.74
CA ASN A 211 1.60 6.90 -17.03
C ASN A 211 1.68 8.06 -18.03
N GLY A 212 0.86 9.09 -17.84
CA GLY A 212 0.83 10.26 -18.73
C GLY A 212 0.04 10.03 -20.02
N GLU A 213 -0.86 9.04 -20.06
CA GLU A 213 -1.71 8.78 -21.22
C GLU A 213 -3.17 9.22 -21.01
N CYS A 214 -3.80 9.61 -22.11
CA CYS A 214 -5.22 9.89 -22.26
C CYS A 214 -5.83 8.85 -23.20
N ALA A 215 -7.00 8.31 -22.86
CA ALA A 215 -7.78 7.51 -23.78
C ALA A 215 -9.16 8.10 -24.04
N ILE A 216 -9.55 8.05 -25.30
CA ILE A 216 -10.85 8.48 -25.80
C ILE A 216 -11.59 7.22 -26.21
N ILE A 217 -12.59 6.85 -25.42
CA ILE A 217 -13.39 5.64 -25.62
C ILE A 217 -14.67 5.99 -26.37
N ARG A 218 -15.01 5.21 -27.39
CA ARG A 218 -16.20 5.34 -28.23
C ARG A 218 -16.90 3.98 -28.36
N GLU A 219 -18.07 3.95 -28.99
CA GLU A 219 -18.84 2.71 -29.18
C GLU A 219 -18.14 1.68 -30.09
N ASP A 220 -17.28 2.16 -31.00
CA ASP A 220 -16.59 1.41 -32.03
C ASP A 220 -15.13 1.10 -31.68
N GLY A 221 -14.59 1.70 -30.61
CA GLY A 221 -13.21 1.46 -30.19
C GLY A 221 -12.67 2.48 -29.21
N TYR A 222 -11.35 2.67 -29.26
CA TYR A 222 -10.63 3.61 -28.41
C TYR A 222 -9.44 4.20 -29.16
N GLU A 223 -9.06 5.41 -28.78
CA GLU A 223 -7.82 6.07 -29.20
C GLU A 223 -7.00 6.41 -27.96
N ILE A 224 -5.69 6.16 -27.97
CA ILE A 224 -4.78 6.54 -26.89
C ILE A 224 -3.86 7.64 -27.39
N ARG A 225 -3.66 8.67 -26.56
CA ARG A 225 -2.71 9.76 -26.80
C ARG A 225 -1.84 10.00 -25.59
N ARG A 226 -0.59 10.39 -25.81
CA ARG A 226 0.29 10.86 -24.73
C ARG A 226 -0.10 12.30 -24.34
N LEU A 227 -0.19 12.59 -23.05
CA LEU A 227 -0.64 13.90 -22.55
C LEU A 227 0.37 15.03 -22.83
N GLU A 228 1.66 14.68 -22.88
CA GLU A 228 2.79 15.60 -23.09
C GLU A 228 2.72 16.27 -24.47
N ASP A 229 2.79 15.47 -25.53
CA ASP A 229 2.89 15.92 -26.93
C ASP A 229 1.58 15.77 -27.72
N TRP A 230 0.61 14.99 -27.22
CA TRP A 230 -0.64 14.63 -27.89
C TRP A 230 -0.52 13.67 -29.08
N GLU A 231 0.62 12.99 -29.20
CA GLU A 231 0.81 11.97 -30.23
C GLU A 231 -0.06 10.75 -29.98
N VAL A 232 -0.52 10.12 -31.06
CA VAL A 232 -1.32 8.88 -31.02
C VAL A 232 -0.40 7.71 -30.67
N VAL A 233 -0.84 6.88 -29.73
CA VAL A 233 -0.13 5.68 -29.30
C VAL A 233 -0.90 4.46 -29.78
N GLU A 234 -0.34 3.74 -30.75
CA GLU A 234 -0.91 2.47 -31.17
C GLU A 234 -0.66 1.39 -30.12
N ARG A 235 -1.74 0.80 -29.60
CA ARG A 235 -1.66 -0.34 -28.68
C ARG A 235 -2.80 -1.29 -28.94
N LYS A 236 -2.49 -2.53 -29.32
CA LYS A 236 -3.50 -3.58 -29.55
C LYS A 236 -3.97 -4.17 -28.21
N PRO A 237 -5.24 -4.60 -28.11
CA PRO A 237 -5.73 -5.28 -26.91
C PRO A 237 -5.05 -6.64 -26.75
N SER A 238 -4.54 -6.90 -25.55
CA SER A 238 -4.03 -8.20 -25.16
C SER A 238 -5.18 -9.07 -24.64
N VAL A 239 -5.17 -10.36 -24.96
CA VAL A 239 -6.05 -11.34 -24.33
C VAL A 239 -5.42 -11.70 -23.00
N PHE A 240 -6.14 -11.43 -21.91
CA PHE A 240 -5.76 -11.85 -20.57
C PHE A 240 -6.44 -13.20 -20.29
N PRO A 241 -5.69 -14.30 -20.13
CA PRO A 241 -6.27 -15.62 -19.87
C PRO A 241 -6.78 -15.77 -18.44
N TRP A 242 -7.13 -14.66 -17.79
CA TRP A 242 -7.41 -14.60 -16.36
C TRP A 242 -8.81 -15.13 -16.06
N THR A 243 -8.91 -16.03 -15.08
CA THR A 243 -10.16 -16.25 -14.33
C THR A 243 -10.38 -15.07 -13.37
N PRO A 244 -11.60 -14.86 -12.83
CA PRO A 244 -11.84 -13.84 -11.80
C PRO A 244 -10.83 -13.87 -10.64
N GLU A 245 -10.41 -15.07 -10.23
CA GLU A 245 -9.39 -15.29 -9.20
C GLU A 245 -7.99 -14.82 -9.64
N MET A 246 -7.62 -15.00 -10.92
CA MET A 246 -6.35 -14.49 -11.47
C MET A 246 -6.35 -12.96 -11.62
N ALA A 247 -7.52 -12.36 -11.79
CA ALA A 247 -7.66 -10.92 -11.92
C ALA A 247 -7.49 -10.20 -10.57
N GLU A 248 -7.94 -10.79 -9.46
CA GLU A 248 -7.62 -10.29 -8.11
C GLU A 248 -6.09 -10.32 -7.84
N LYS A 249 -5.39 -11.29 -8.44
CA LYS A 249 -3.93 -11.41 -8.40
C LYS A 249 -3.19 -10.56 -9.44
N THR A 250 -3.90 -9.76 -10.26
CA THR A 250 -3.33 -8.83 -11.25
C THR A 250 -2.21 -9.43 -12.12
N GLY A 251 -2.36 -10.70 -12.53
CA GLY A 251 -1.38 -11.41 -13.37
C GLY A 251 -0.23 -12.08 -12.62
N TYR A 252 -0.14 -11.96 -11.30
CA TYR A 252 0.78 -12.75 -10.49
C TYR A 252 0.19 -14.13 -10.17
N PRO A 253 1.01 -15.18 -10.01
CA PRO A 253 0.54 -16.51 -9.63
C PRO A 253 -0.03 -16.56 -8.19
N HIS A 254 0.45 -15.70 -7.31
CA HIS A 254 0.13 -15.69 -5.88
C HIS A 254 -0.08 -14.25 -5.38
N PHE A 255 -1.01 -14.04 -4.46
CA PHE A 255 -1.21 -12.76 -3.78
C PHE A 255 0.05 -12.31 -3.05
N MET A 256 0.78 -13.22 -2.39
CA MET A 256 2.02 -12.87 -1.69
C MET A 256 3.04 -12.24 -2.64
N LEU A 257 3.23 -12.80 -3.85
CA LEU A 257 4.17 -12.23 -4.83
C LEU A 257 3.67 -10.88 -5.35
N LYS A 258 2.38 -10.77 -5.67
CA LYS A 258 1.75 -9.49 -6.02
C LYS A 258 2.01 -8.44 -4.95
N GLU A 259 1.79 -8.79 -3.69
CA GLU A 259 1.91 -7.88 -2.56
C GLU A 259 3.35 -7.46 -2.30
N ILE A 260 4.32 -8.36 -2.50
CA ILE A 260 5.75 -8.02 -2.50
C ILE A 260 6.06 -6.97 -3.60
N HIS A 261 5.52 -7.17 -4.81
CA HIS A 261 5.69 -6.25 -5.93
C HIS A 261 4.89 -4.95 -5.80
N GLU A 262 3.82 -4.93 -5.00
CA GLU A 262 3.04 -3.73 -4.70
C GLU A 262 3.71 -2.83 -3.66
N GLN A 263 4.78 -3.27 -2.99
CA GLN A 263 5.46 -2.51 -1.93
C GLN A 263 5.88 -1.08 -2.33
N PRO A 264 6.42 -0.82 -3.54
CA PRO A 264 6.69 0.55 -3.99
C PRO A 264 5.44 1.44 -3.99
N GLN A 265 4.28 0.90 -4.39
CA GLN A 265 3.04 1.67 -4.41
C GLN A 265 2.43 1.78 -3.01
N SER A 266 2.43 0.70 -2.23
CA SER A 266 1.91 0.72 -0.86
C SER A 266 2.66 1.72 -0.01
N LEU A 267 3.99 1.77 -0.09
CA LEU A 267 4.82 2.74 0.62
C LEU A 267 4.54 4.17 0.18
N ARG A 268 4.37 4.44 -1.12
CA ARG A 268 3.97 5.78 -1.59
C ARG A 268 2.66 6.23 -0.94
N ASN A 269 1.67 5.35 -0.90
CA ASN A 269 0.40 5.62 -0.23
C ASN A 269 0.60 5.83 1.28
N SER A 270 1.38 4.97 1.93
CA SER A 270 1.72 5.04 3.36
C SER A 270 2.58 6.24 3.75
N LEU A 271 3.10 7.02 2.80
CA LEU A 271 3.80 8.28 3.08
C LEU A 271 2.91 9.50 2.89
N ARG A 272 1.70 9.33 2.33
CA ARG A 272 0.64 10.35 2.27
C ARG A 272 -0.22 10.37 3.53
N VAL A 273 0.33 9.91 4.66
CA VAL A 273 -0.37 9.92 5.95
C VAL A 273 -0.75 11.34 6.33
N GLN A 274 -1.88 11.46 7.02
CA GLN A 274 -2.43 12.75 7.43
C GLN A 274 -1.53 13.38 8.51
N GLU A 275 -0.79 14.42 8.13
CA GLU A 275 0.18 15.13 8.97
C GLU A 275 -0.38 15.51 10.35
N MET A 276 -1.63 15.98 10.40
CA MET A 276 -2.32 16.34 11.65
C MET A 276 -2.36 15.19 12.67
N TYR A 277 -2.61 13.96 12.22
CA TYR A 277 -2.69 12.80 13.12
C TYR A 277 -1.30 12.31 13.54
N LEU A 278 -0.29 12.42 12.67
CA LEU A 278 1.10 12.15 13.00
C LEU A 278 1.60 13.12 14.09
N ASP A 279 1.35 14.42 13.93
CA ASP A 279 1.73 15.45 14.89
C ASP A 279 1.03 15.24 16.25
N LEU A 280 -0.25 14.83 16.22
CA LEU A 280 -1.00 14.54 17.43
C LEU A 280 -0.47 13.29 18.16
N MET A 281 -0.17 12.20 17.44
CA MET A 281 0.47 11.02 18.02
C MET A 281 1.84 11.36 18.62
N ALA A 282 2.68 12.11 17.90
CA ALA A 282 3.97 12.57 18.42
C ALA A 282 3.79 13.43 19.68
N THR A 283 2.72 14.24 19.75
CA THR A 283 2.39 15.02 20.95
C THR A 283 2.06 14.17 22.16
N PHE A 284 1.27 13.10 21.97
CA PHE A 284 0.97 12.16 23.05
C PHE A 284 2.22 11.37 23.49
N MET A 285 3.02 10.89 22.54
CA MET A 285 4.27 10.17 22.84
C MET A 285 5.27 11.03 23.60
N ASP A 286 5.39 12.33 23.27
CA ASP A 286 6.29 13.24 23.97
C ASP A 286 5.93 13.48 25.44
N ARG A 287 4.65 13.36 25.79
CA ARG A 287 4.12 13.57 27.15
C ARG A 287 4.19 12.31 28.02
N ALA A 288 4.23 11.13 27.41
CA ALA A 288 4.22 9.87 28.13
C ALA A 288 5.54 9.61 28.87
N LYS A 289 5.47 9.05 30.07
CA LYS A 289 6.66 8.59 30.81
C LYS A 289 7.11 7.20 30.35
N SER A 290 6.13 6.34 30.07
CA SER A 290 6.34 4.94 29.64
C SER A 290 5.62 4.70 28.33
N ILE A 291 6.33 4.19 27.32
CA ILE A 291 5.77 3.93 25.98
C ILE A 291 5.96 2.46 25.62
N TYR A 292 4.85 1.77 25.37
CA TYR A 292 4.84 0.38 24.91
C TYR A 292 4.36 0.30 23.47
N LEU A 293 5.10 -0.45 22.64
CA LEU A 293 4.67 -0.83 21.29
C LEU A 293 4.12 -2.26 21.34
N VAL A 294 2.81 -2.42 21.21
CA VAL A 294 2.13 -3.70 21.44
C VAL A 294 1.61 -4.28 20.13
N ALA A 295 2.03 -5.50 19.80
CA ALA A 295 1.66 -6.18 18.55
C ALA A 295 1.89 -7.70 18.61
N CYS A 296 1.46 -8.43 17.57
CA CYS A 296 1.74 -9.85 17.38
C CYS A 296 2.48 -10.11 16.06
N GLY A 297 3.26 -11.20 16.00
CA GLY A 297 3.89 -11.70 14.77
C GLY A 297 4.72 -10.64 14.00
N THR A 298 4.51 -10.56 12.69
CA THR A 298 5.19 -9.57 11.83
C THR A 298 5.03 -8.12 12.31
N SER A 299 3.88 -7.73 12.87
CA SER A 299 3.71 -6.38 13.43
C SER A 299 4.55 -6.15 14.69
N TYR A 300 4.80 -7.19 15.49
CA TYR A 300 5.76 -7.12 16.59
C TYR A 300 7.20 -6.92 16.07
N HIS A 301 7.59 -7.58 14.98
CA HIS A 301 8.89 -7.31 14.35
C HIS A 301 9.03 -5.87 13.84
N ALA A 302 7.94 -5.25 13.38
CA ALA A 302 7.93 -3.83 13.03
C ALA A 302 8.16 -2.95 14.28
N CYS A 303 7.54 -3.30 15.41
CA CYS A 303 7.78 -2.65 16.70
C CYS A 303 9.22 -2.82 17.19
N LEU A 304 9.83 -4.01 17.00
CA LEU A 304 11.24 -4.25 17.32
C LEU A 304 12.13 -3.27 16.55
N ALA A 305 12.00 -3.20 15.23
CA ALA A 305 12.77 -2.27 14.40
C ALA A 305 12.51 -0.81 14.81
N ALA A 306 11.24 -0.43 14.99
CA ALA A 306 10.86 0.92 15.37
C ALA A 306 11.47 1.34 16.72
N SER A 307 11.69 0.42 17.66
CA SER A 307 12.31 0.76 18.94
C SER A 307 13.73 1.31 18.79
N TYR A 308 14.53 0.77 17.86
CA TYR A 308 15.83 1.34 17.48
C TYR A 308 15.68 2.72 16.86
N VAL A 309 14.70 2.90 15.98
CA VAL A 309 14.47 4.19 15.29
C VAL A 309 14.05 5.29 16.27
N PHE A 310 13.10 5.01 17.17
CA PHE A 310 12.69 5.95 18.22
C PHE A 310 13.84 6.32 19.15
N SER A 311 14.68 5.35 19.52
CA SER A 311 15.87 5.62 20.33
C SER A 311 16.87 6.50 19.59
N LYS A 312 17.25 6.14 18.36
CA LYS A 312 18.30 6.81 17.57
C LYS A 312 17.88 8.19 17.06
N VAL A 313 16.61 8.37 16.69
CA VAL A 313 16.10 9.60 16.06
C VAL A 313 15.42 10.52 17.07
N ALA A 314 14.57 9.97 17.95
CA ALA A 314 13.78 10.77 18.88
C ALA A 314 14.38 10.85 20.29
N GLY A 315 15.41 10.06 20.60
CA GLY A 315 15.94 9.95 21.96
C GLY A 315 14.87 9.48 22.95
N VAL A 316 13.93 8.65 22.49
CA VAL A 316 12.81 8.13 23.27
C VAL A 316 12.97 6.63 23.42
N HIS A 317 12.88 6.16 24.67
CA HIS A 317 12.82 4.74 24.96
C HIS A 317 11.40 4.24 24.75
N VAL A 318 11.23 3.24 23.88
CA VAL A 318 9.97 2.56 23.66
C VAL A 318 10.18 1.06 23.82
N ILE A 319 9.22 0.38 24.44
CA ILE A 319 9.35 -1.03 24.80
C ILE A 319 8.45 -1.85 23.85
N PRO A 320 9.02 -2.60 22.89
CA PRO A 320 8.23 -3.51 22.06
C PRO A 320 7.84 -4.76 22.86
N VAL A 321 6.56 -5.10 22.85
CA VAL A 321 6.00 -6.23 23.62
C VAL A 321 5.10 -7.08 22.74
N ILE A 322 5.25 -8.41 22.83
CA ILE A 322 4.31 -9.37 22.24
C ILE A 322 2.99 -9.25 23.01
N ALA A 323 1.89 -9.00 22.31
CA ALA A 323 0.64 -8.61 22.96
C ALA A 323 0.09 -9.65 23.94
N SER A 324 0.26 -10.95 23.65
CA SER A 324 -0.17 -12.03 24.53
C SER A 324 0.54 -12.03 25.89
N GLU A 325 1.76 -11.49 25.96
CA GLU A 325 2.57 -11.42 27.18
C GLU A 325 2.41 -10.07 27.91
N PHE A 326 1.74 -9.10 27.30
CA PHE A 326 1.73 -7.72 27.79
C PHE A 326 1.12 -7.59 29.18
N ILE A 327 -0.01 -8.25 29.42
CA ILE A 327 -0.75 -8.15 30.68
C ILE A 327 0.06 -8.78 31.81
N GLN A 328 0.58 -10.00 31.61
CA GLN A 328 1.33 -10.75 32.60
C GLN A 328 2.67 -10.06 32.93
N ARG A 329 3.30 -9.44 31.94
CA ARG A 329 4.63 -8.84 32.10
C ARG A 329 4.60 -7.42 32.62
N TYR A 330 3.64 -6.60 32.19
CA TYR A 330 3.62 -5.15 32.46
C TYR A 330 2.31 -4.64 33.05
N GLY A 331 1.26 -5.46 33.14
CA GLY A 331 -0.09 -5.02 33.48
C GLY A 331 -0.21 -4.27 34.81
N GLU A 332 0.55 -4.65 35.83
CA GLU A 332 0.56 -3.96 37.13
C GLU A 332 1.42 -2.70 37.17
N ALA A 333 2.29 -2.49 36.17
CA ALA A 333 3.12 -1.30 36.04
C ALA A 333 2.44 -0.19 35.21
N LEU A 334 1.21 -0.40 34.74
CA LEU A 334 0.49 0.58 33.93
C LEU A 334 -0.17 1.66 34.79
N ASP A 335 -0.07 2.91 34.35
CA ASP A 335 -0.64 4.07 35.00
C ASP A 335 -1.13 5.13 33.99
N ILE A 336 -1.58 6.28 34.49
CA ILE A 336 -2.07 7.40 33.67
C ILE A 336 -0.98 8.05 32.79
N ASP A 337 0.29 7.89 33.15
CA ASP A 337 1.43 8.41 32.39
C ASP A 337 1.94 7.40 31.34
N THR A 338 1.29 6.23 31.25
CA THR A 338 1.60 5.18 30.30
C THR A 338 0.90 5.39 28.97
N LEU A 339 1.64 5.20 27.88
CA LEU A 339 1.12 5.18 26.52
C LEU A 339 1.33 3.82 25.87
N VAL A 340 0.28 3.29 25.25
CA VAL A 340 0.32 2.08 24.44
C VAL A 340 0.06 2.47 22.98
N LEU A 341 1.04 2.25 22.11
CA LEU A 341 0.86 2.29 20.67
C LEU A 341 0.66 0.85 20.17
N ALA A 342 -0.58 0.51 19.87
CA ALA A 342 -0.93 -0.79 19.32
C ALA A 342 -0.77 -0.79 17.79
N VAL A 343 -0.06 -1.79 17.27
CA VAL A 343 0.23 -1.93 15.84
C VAL A 343 -0.38 -3.24 15.34
N SER A 344 -1.38 -3.14 14.45
CA SER A 344 -2.06 -4.32 13.90
C SER A 344 -2.57 -4.06 12.48
N GLN A 345 -2.25 -4.94 11.55
CA GLN A 345 -2.72 -4.85 10.16
C GLN A 345 -4.25 -4.81 10.10
N SER A 346 -4.92 -5.77 10.75
CA SER A 346 -6.38 -5.90 10.71
C SER A 346 -7.08 -4.96 11.68
N GLY A 347 -6.42 -4.59 12.78
CA GLY A 347 -7.05 -3.87 13.89
C GLY A 347 -8.05 -4.72 14.69
N GLU A 348 -8.06 -6.03 14.46
CA GLU A 348 -8.98 -7.01 15.08
C GLU A 348 -8.24 -8.16 15.78
N THR A 349 -6.90 -8.12 15.86
CA THR A 349 -6.10 -9.16 16.52
C THR A 349 -6.45 -9.26 18.00
N LEU A 350 -6.95 -10.43 18.43
CA LEU A 350 -7.54 -10.62 19.76
C LEU A 350 -6.58 -10.24 20.89
N ASP A 351 -5.37 -10.78 20.92
CA ASP A 351 -4.39 -10.48 21.97
C ASP A 351 -4.01 -9.00 22.03
N THR A 352 -3.90 -8.36 20.86
CA THR A 352 -3.61 -6.92 20.78
C THR A 352 -4.78 -6.11 21.36
N LEU A 353 -6.02 -6.47 21.03
CA LEU A 353 -7.20 -5.82 21.59
C LEU A 353 -7.34 -6.08 23.09
N SER A 354 -7.07 -7.30 23.56
CA SER A 354 -7.07 -7.64 24.99
C SER A 354 -6.07 -6.80 25.78
N ALA A 355 -4.83 -6.68 25.28
CA ALA A 355 -3.81 -5.82 25.87
C ALA A 355 -4.22 -4.33 25.89
N VAL A 356 -4.80 -3.84 24.78
CA VAL A 356 -5.28 -2.45 24.67
C VAL A 356 -6.42 -2.17 25.64
N MET A 357 -7.40 -3.07 25.73
CA MET A 357 -8.54 -2.91 26.65
C MET A 357 -8.10 -2.94 28.12
N TYR A 358 -7.17 -3.84 28.45
CA TYR A 358 -6.58 -3.90 29.79
C TYR A 358 -5.85 -2.59 30.13
N ALA A 359 -4.98 -2.10 29.24
CA ALA A 359 -4.26 -0.85 29.43
C ALA A 359 -5.21 0.35 29.57
N ARG A 360 -6.28 0.39 28.77
CA ARG A 360 -7.32 1.43 28.86
C ARG A 360 -8.02 1.41 30.22
N ASN A 361 -8.31 0.23 30.78
CA ASN A 361 -8.90 0.11 32.13
C ASN A 361 -7.96 0.59 33.23
N LYS A 362 -6.64 0.57 33.00
CA LYS A 362 -5.62 1.16 33.88
C LYS A 362 -5.34 2.65 33.56
N ALA A 363 -6.22 3.30 32.79
CA ALA A 363 -6.14 4.70 32.37
C ALA A 363 -4.95 5.08 31.47
N ALA A 364 -4.29 4.11 30.84
CA ALA A 364 -3.23 4.38 29.87
C ALA A 364 -3.80 5.04 28.60
N THR A 365 -2.98 5.89 27.96
CA THR A 365 -3.33 6.49 26.66
C THR A 365 -3.13 5.48 25.54
N ILE A 366 -4.18 5.21 24.77
CA ILE A 366 -4.14 4.26 23.64
C ILE A 366 -4.01 5.01 22.32
N LEU A 367 -2.97 4.66 21.54
CA LEU A 367 -2.81 5.05 20.15
C LEU A 367 -2.87 3.81 19.24
N GLY A 368 -3.30 3.97 17.99
CA GLY A 368 -3.45 2.84 17.05
C GLY A 368 -2.78 3.08 15.70
N LEU A 369 -2.02 2.10 15.21
CA LEU A 369 -1.55 2.02 13.82
C LEU A 369 -2.18 0.79 13.17
N THR A 370 -3.00 1.01 12.14
CA THR A 370 -3.69 -0.09 11.44
C THR A 370 -3.86 0.15 9.95
N ASN A 371 -4.27 -0.87 9.21
CA ASN A 371 -4.57 -0.76 7.78
C ASN A 371 -6.08 -0.76 7.48
N VAL A 372 -6.92 -1.10 8.46
CA VAL A 372 -8.37 -1.21 8.30
C VAL A 372 -9.07 -0.09 9.08
N ILE A 373 -9.66 0.86 8.34
CA ILE A 373 -10.49 1.91 8.92
C ILE A 373 -11.80 1.29 9.40
N GLY A 374 -12.25 1.71 10.58
CA GLY A 374 -13.46 1.18 11.20
C GLY A 374 -13.25 -0.14 11.94
N SER A 375 -12.01 -0.61 12.11
CA SER A 375 -11.70 -1.74 12.99
C SER A 375 -11.89 -1.40 14.47
N THR A 376 -11.96 -2.40 15.33
CA THR A 376 -12.06 -2.23 16.79
C THR A 376 -10.93 -1.38 17.32
N LEU A 377 -9.69 -1.58 16.85
CA LEU A 377 -8.55 -0.76 17.25
C LEU A 377 -8.79 0.73 16.95
N THR A 378 -9.37 1.09 15.80
CA THR A 378 -9.68 2.50 15.49
C THR A 378 -10.74 3.10 16.43
N ARG A 379 -11.70 2.28 16.88
CA ARG A 379 -12.77 2.73 17.79
C ARG A 379 -12.28 2.99 19.21
N VAL A 380 -11.32 2.20 19.70
CA VAL A 380 -10.83 2.29 21.08
C VAL A 380 -9.64 3.23 21.24
N SER A 381 -8.93 3.55 20.15
CA SER A 381 -7.76 4.44 20.17
C SER A 381 -8.16 5.90 20.33
N ARG A 382 -7.38 6.66 21.11
CA ARG A 382 -7.52 8.12 21.24
C ARG A 382 -7.17 8.83 19.93
N VAL A 383 -6.15 8.33 19.25
CA VAL A 383 -5.70 8.75 17.93
C VAL A 383 -5.27 7.51 17.17
N TYR A 384 -5.60 7.42 15.89
CA TYR A 384 -5.13 6.33 15.05
C TYR A 384 -4.61 6.84 13.71
N LEU A 385 -3.69 6.06 13.12
CA LEU A 385 -3.24 6.24 11.75
C LEU A 385 -3.62 5.02 10.93
N CYS A 386 -4.26 5.28 9.78
CA CYS A 386 -4.37 4.29 8.74
C CYS A 386 -3.08 4.31 7.91
N GLN A 387 -2.37 3.19 7.85
CA GLN A 387 -1.13 3.08 7.08
C GLN A 387 -1.36 3.06 5.55
N GLN A 388 -2.60 2.89 5.07
CA GLN A 388 -2.96 2.96 3.64
C GLN A 388 -2.17 2.02 2.71
N SER A 389 -1.77 0.84 3.18
CA SER A 389 -1.05 -0.15 2.36
C SER A 389 -1.95 -0.88 1.34
N GLY A 390 -3.26 -0.63 1.38
CA GLY A 390 -4.27 -1.36 0.62
C GLY A 390 -4.57 -2.73 1.23
N PRO A 391 -5.60 -3.45 0.76
CA PRO A 391 -5.93 -4.78 1.25
C PRO A 391 -4.76 -5.74 1.05
N GLU A 392 -4.47 -6.57 2.04
CA GLU A 392 -3.47 -7.64 1.97
C GLU A 392 -4.19 -8.96 2.20
N ILE A 393 -4.19 -9.81 1.18
CA ILE A 393 -4.93 -11.05 1.07
C ILE A 393 -4.05 -12.24 1.45
N GLY A 394 -2.78 -12.27 1.02
CA GLY A 394 -1.85 -13.34 1.37
C GLY A 394 -1.68 -13.44 2.89
N VAL A 395 -1.72 -14.65 3.47
CA VAL A 395 -1.65 -14.82 4.93
C VAL A 395 -0.37 -14.20 5.50
N ALA A 396 0.78 -14.51 4.90
CA ALA A 396 2.06 -13.92 5.30
C ALA A 396 2.11 -12.43 4.98
N ALA A 397 2.24 -11.59 6.01
CA ALA A 397 2.35 -10.15 5.84
C ALA A 397 3.62 -9.74 5.06
N THR A 398 3.48 -8.80 4.12
CA THR A 398 4.57 -8.30 3.27
C THR A 398 4.53 -6.78 3.17
N LYS A 399 3.66 -6.23 2.32
CA LYS A 399 3.51 -4.78 2.14
C LYS A 399 2.99 -4.06 3.37
N THR A 400 2.23 -4.76 4.22
CA THR A 400 1.76 -4.17 5.48
C THR A 400 2.90 -3.98 6.47
N TYR A 401 3.90 -4.87 6.50
CA TYR A 401 5.10 -4.74 7.33
C TYR A 401 5.94 -3.53 6.93
N THR A 402 6.28 -3.40 5.65
CA THR A 402 7.10 -2.27 5.17
C THR A 402 6.37 -0.93 5.31
N SER A 403 5.06 -0.91 5.09
CA SER A 403 4.21 0.25 5.39
C SER A 403 4.18 0.61 6.88
N GLN A 404 4.12 -0.37 7.79
CA GLN A 404 4.20 -0.13 9.25
C GLN A 404 5.54 0.53 9.61
N LEU A 405 6.65 -0.03 9.12
CA LEU A 405 7.98 0.54 9.33
C LEU A 405 8.08 1.98 8.82
N ALA A 406 7.53 2.27 7.64
CA ALA A 406 7.55 3.62 7.08
C ALA A 406 6.78 4.63 7.94
N VAL A 407 5.57 4.28 8.40
CA VAL A 407 4.76 5.16 9.26
C VAL A 407 5.41 5.34 10.64
N LEU A 408 5.92 4.27 11.26
CA LEU A 408 6.61 4.34 12.55
C LEU A 408 7.90 5.17 12.45
N THR A 409 8.64 5.05 11.35
CA THR A 409 9.83 5.86 11.10
C THR A 409 9.47 7.34 10.91
N HIS A 410 8.41 7.64 10.16
CA HIS A 410 7.92 9.01 10.00
C HIS A 410 7.51 9.61 11.36
N LEU A 411 6.79 8.84 12.19
CA LEU A 411 6.41 9.25 13.54
C LEU A 411 7.64 9.51 14.43
N ALA A 412 8.67 8.66 14.36
CA ALA A 412 9.92 8.87 15.09
C ALA A 412 10.67 10.14 14.65
N ILE A 413 10.71 10.44 13.34
CA ILE A 413 11.29 11.69 12.81
C ILE A 413 10.53 12.91 13.33
N LYS A 414 9.19 12.88 13.29
CA LYS A 414 8.34 13.96 13.80
C LYS A 414 8.54 14.18 15.30
N LEU A 415 8.58 13.11 16.08
CA LEU A 415 8.84 13.16 17.51
C LEU A 415 10.24 13.70 17.82
N GLY A 416 11.27 13.28 17.07
CA GLY A 416 12.63 13.78 17.23
C GLY A 416 12.77 15.26 16.92
N LEU A 417 12.08 15.74 15.88
CA LEU A 417 12.02 17.18 15.56
C LEU A 417 11.30 17.95 16.67
N LYS A 418 10.16 17.46 17.15
CA LYS A 418 9.38 18.07 18.23
C LYS A 418 10.19 18.20 19.54
N ARG A 419 11.01 17.20 19.84
CA ARG A 419 11.89 17.15 21.02
C ARG A 419 13.22 17.90 20.84
N GLY A 420 13.46 18.50 19.66
CA GLY A 420 14.73 19.14 19.33
C GLY A 420 15.94 18.19 19.32
N LYS A 421 15.71 16.87 19.20
CA LYS A 421 16.79 15.86 19.14
C LYS A 421 17.44 15.77 17.77
N ILE A 422 16.69 16.13 16.74
CA ILE A 422 17.21 16.35 15.38
C ILE A 422 16.86 17.75 14.91
N THR A 423 17.72 18.32 14.08
CA THR A 423 17.48 19.62 13.46
C THR A 423 16.43 19.49 12.34
N LYS A 424 15.82 20.62 11.94
CA LYS A 424 14.93 20.67 10.77
C LYS A 424 15.62 20.13 9.50
N ALA A 425 16.89 20.50 9.29
CA ALA A 425 17.69 20.02 8.16
C ALA A 425 17.87 18.49 8.18
N ARG A 426 18.14 17.90 9.36
CA ARG A 426 18.23 16.44 9.50
C ARG A 426 16.89 15.77 9.28
N ALA A 427 15.80 16.32 9.80
CA ALA A 427 14.45 15.79 9.57
C ALA A 427 14.10 15.80 8.07
N GLU A 428 14.38 16.89 7.36
CA GLU A 428 14.16 16.99 5.91
C GLU A 428 15.03 16.00 5.11
N GLU A 429 16.26 15.76 5.52
CA GLU A 429 17.12 14.73 4.94
C GLU A 429 16.52 13.32 5.12
N LEU A 430 16.13 12.96 6.34
CA LEU A 430 15.53 11.67 6.66
C LEU A 430 14.21 11.46 5.91
N LEU A 431 13.34 12.49 5.84
CA LEU A 431 12.08 12.42 5.10
C LEU A 431 12.31 12.29 3.59
N ARG A 432 13.33 12.95 3.03
CA ARG A 432 13.70 12.77 1.61
C ARG A 432 14.17 11.34 1.34
N GLU A 433 14.96 10.76 2.23
CA GLU A 433 15.37 9.37 2.09
C GLU A 433 14.20 8.40 2.23
N LEU A 434 13.32 8.60 3.22
CA LEU A 434 12.11 7.80 3.40
C LEU A 434 11.23 7.82 2.15
N ARG A 435 11.03 8.98 1.53
CA ARG A 435 10.32 9.15 0.24
C ARG A 435 11.01 8.49 -0.95
N ALA A 436 12.31 8.21 -0.84
CA ALA A 436 13.06 7.49 -1.87
C ALA A 436 12.98 5.95 -1.73
N MET A 437 12.53 5.41 -0.58
CA MET A 437 12.41 3.97 -0.35
C MET A 437 11.56 3.24 -1.39
N PRO A 438 10.39 3.75 -1.82
CA PRO A 438 9.62 3.15 -2.91
C PRO A 438 10.44 2.90 -4.18
N ARG A 439 11.25 3.88 -4.58
CA ARG A 439 12.09 3.78 -5.78
C ARG A 439 13.18 2.73 -5.58
N LYS A 440 13.85 2.72 -4.43
CA LYS A 440 14.90 1.72 -4.12
C LYS A 440 14.36 0.30 -4.09
N ILE A 441 13.14 0.09 -3.59
CA ILE A 441 12.50 -1.24 -3.64
C ILE A 441 12.19 -1.64 -5.08
N GLY A 442 11.66 -0.72 -5.90
CA GLY A 442 11.46 -0.97 -7.33
C GLY A 442 12.77 -1.35 -8.04
N GLU A 443 13.83 -0.56 -7.83
CA GLU A 443 15.17 -0.83 -8.38
C GLU A 443 15.71 -2.20 -7.94
N PHE A 444 15.46 -2.61 -6.69
CA PHE A 444 15.83 -3.93 -6.19
C PHE A 444 15.06 -5.05 -6.90
N LEU A 445 13.72 -4.95 -6.95
CA LEU A 445 12.86 -5.93 -7.60
C LEU A 445 13.28 -6.14 -9.07
N ASP A 446 13.50 -5.05 -9.80
CA ASP A 446 13.87 -5.08 -11.21
C ASP A 446 15.24 -5.75 -11.45
N LYS A 447 16.21 -5.55 -10.55
CA LYS A 447 17.61 -5.98 -10.76
C LYS A 447 17.97 -7.31 -10.12
N GLN A 448 17.38 -7.65 -8.97
CA GLN A 448 17.90 -8.67 -8.06
C GLN A 448 16.95 -9.84 -7.84
N GLU A 449 15.67 -9.74 -8.22
CA GLU A 449 14.68 -10.80 -8.01
C GLU A 449 15.11 -12.15 -8.62
N ARG A 450 15.66 -12.12 -9.85
CA ARG A 450 16.18 -13.33 -10.52
C ARG A 450 17.25 -14.03 -9.68
N ARG A 451 18.16 -13.26 -9.08
CA ARG A 451 19.23 -13.80 -8.23
C ARG A 451 18.64 -14.43 -6.97
N VAL A 452 17.67 -13.78 -6.33
CA VAL A 452 16.98 -14.34 -5.15
C VAL A 452 16.31 -15.67 -5.50
N ARG A 453 15.67 -15.78 -6.67
CA ARG A 453 15.06 -17.03 -7.14
C ARG A 453 16.09 -18.15 -7.37
N GLU A 454 17.25 -17.84 -7.96
CA GLU A 454 18.34 -18.81 -8.14
C GLU A 454 18.83 -19.36 -6.79
N LEU A 455 18.96 -18.48 -5.78
CA LEU A 455 19.35 -18.90 -4.42
C LEU A 455 18.26 -19.74 -3.76
N ALA A 456 16.99 -19.36 -3.90
CA ALA A 456 15.88 -20.15 -3.37
C ALA A 456 15.89 -21.59 -3.94
N ILE A 457 16.12 -21.75 -5.25
CA ILE A 457 16.26 -23.08 -5.88
C ILE A 457 17.45 -23.84 -5.28
N LYS A 458 18.60 -23.19 -5.11
CA LYS A 458 19.83 -23.80 -4.55
C LYS A 458 19.63 -24.31 -3.11
N TYR A 459 18.83 -23.60 -2.31
CA TYR A 459 18.73 -23.84 -0.87
C TYR A 459 17.41 -24.53 -0.43
N LYS A 460 16.47 -24.81 -1.34
CA LYS A 460 15.12 -25.34 -1.00
C LYS A 460 15.10 -26.67 -0.22
N ASP A 461 16.14 -27.49 -0.39
CA ASP A 461 16.25 -28.82 0.21
C ASP A 461 16.96 -28.81 1.57
N LYS A 462 17.36 -27.64 2.06
CA LYS A 462 17.95 -27.52 3.40
C LYS A 462 16.88 -27.73 4.47
N SER A 463 17.24 -28.50 5.50
CA SER A 463 16.32 -28.91 6.56
C SER A 463 16.19 -27.87 7.68
N CYS A 464 17.13 -26.92 7.78
CA CYS A 464 17.09 -25.86 8.77
C CYS A 464 17.86 -24.64 8.26
N PHE A 465 17.45 -23.44 8.67
CA PHE A 465 18.15 -22.18 8.41
C PHE A 465 18.41 -21.41 9.69
N LEU A 466 19.45 -20.59 9.65
CA LEU A 466 19.73 -19.60 10.68
C LEU A 466 19.74 -18.20 10.08
N PHE A 467 19.00 -17.26 10.67
CA PHE A 467 18.95 -15.86 10.26
C PHE A 467 19.60 -14.96 11.31
N LEU A 468 20.58 -14.17 10.89
CA LEU A 468 21.38 -13.34 11.79
C LEU A 468 21.47 -11.89 11.31
N GLY A 469 21.39 -10.97 12.26
CA GLY A 469 21.65 -9.55 12.07
C GLY A 469 22.19 -8.94 13.36
N ARG A 470 22.65 -7.68 13.29
CA ARG A 470 22.99 -6.87 14.48
C ARG A 470 22.30 -5.52 14.43
N GLY A 471 22.16 -4.90 15.60
CA GLY A 471 21.46 -3.62 15.74
C GLY A 471 20.03 -3.73 15.22
N VAL A 472 19.61 -2.74 14.43
CA VAL A 472 18.27 -2.70 13.84
C VAL A 472 18.00 -3.90 12.91
N SER A 473 19.04 -4.46 12.29
CA SER A 473 18.93 -5.61 11.39
C SER A 473 18.55 -6.91 12.09
N THR A 474 18.61 -6.96 13.43
CA THR A 474 18.08 -8.09 14.21
C THR A 474 16.57 -8.27 13.96
N ALA A 475 15.82 -7.17 13.84
CA ALA A 475 14.40 -7.22 13.54
C ALA A 475 14.14 -7.73 12.11
N THR A 476 14.97 -7.31 11.14
CA THR A 476 14.89 -7.79 9.75
C THR A 476 15.19 -9.29 9.65
N ALA A 477 16.21 -9.77 10.38
CA ALA A 477 16.54 -11.19 10.43
C ALA A 477 15.40 -12.02 11.07
N ALA A 478 14.79 -11.52 12.15
CA ALA A 478 13.63 -12.15 12.77
C ALA A 478 12.41 -12.21 11.82
N GLU A 479 12.16 -11.16 11.04
CA GLU A 479 11.10 -11.17 10.04
C GLU A 479 11.37 -12.14 8.89
N GLY A 480 12.59 -12.16 8.35
CA GLY A 480 12.97 -13.13 7.32
C GLY A 480 12.83 -14.59 7.78
N ASN A 481 13.23 -14.85 9.03
CA ASN A 481 13.02 -16.13 9.69
C ASN A 481 11.53 -16.51 9.78
N LEU A 482 10.68 -15.59 10.22
CA LEU A 482 9.25 -15.83 10.32
C LEU A 482 8.60 -16.09 8.96
N LYS A 483 8.96 -15.32 7.92
CA LYS A 483 8.47 -15.57 6.55
C LYS A 483 8.84 -16.97 6.08
N LEU A 484 10.08 -17.40 6.29
CA LEU A 484 10.49 -18.73 5.89
C LEU A 484 9.68 -19.82 6.63
N LEU A 485 9.54 -19.69 7.95
CA LEU A 485 8.75 -20.62 8.77
C LEU A 485 7.30 -20.73 8.29
N GLU A 486 6.62 -19.60 8.09
CA GLU A 486 5.19 -19.54 7.80
C GLU A 486 4.81 -20.25 6.50
N ILE A 487 5.59 -20.08 5.44
CA ILE A 487 5.17 -20.51 4.08
C ILE A 487 5.98 -21.67 3.51
N THR A 488 7.11 -22.02 4.11
CA THR A 488 7.94 -23.16 3.65
C THR A 488 7.92 -24.34 4.60
N TYR A 489 7.53 -24.10 5.87
CA TYR A 489 7.57 -25.05 6.97
C TYR A 489 8.96 -25.60 7.29
N ILE A 490 10.02 -25.01 6.73
CA ILE A 490 11.39 -25.34 7.08
C ILE A 490 11.66 -24.72 8.45
N PRO A 491 12.03 -25.50 9.47
CA PRO A 491 12.47 -24.96 10.74
C PRO A 491 13.58 -23.93 10.52
N SER A 492 13.45 -22.75 11.13
CA SER A 492 14.51 -21.78 11.12
C SER A 492 14.58 -21.04 12.44
N ILE A 493 15.79 -20.55 12.72
CA ILE A 493 16.15 -19.95 13.99
C ILE A 493 16.63 -18.52 13.74
N THR A 494 16.36 -17.63 14.69
CA THR A 494 16.84 -16.24 14.69
C THR A 494 17.33 -15.84 16.06
N TYR A 495 18.43 -15.10 16.12
CA TYR A 495 18.95 -14.43 17.31
C TYR A 495 19.96 -13.35 16.89
N PRO A 496 20.31 -12.39 17.76
CA PRO A 496 21.32 -11.37 17.43
C PRO A 496 22.68 -12.02 17.11
N ALA A 497 23.34 -11.66 16.02
CA ALA A 497 24.55 -12.36 15.56
C ALA A 497 25.68 -12.41 16.62
N GLY A 498 25.74 -11.44 17.53
CA GLY A 498 26.69 -11.43 18.64
C GLY A 498 26.52 -12.60 19.63
N GLU A 499 25.31 -13.15 19.74
CA GLU A 499 24.99 -14.27 20.64
C GLU A 499 25.43 -15.62 20.09
N SER A 500 25.97 -15.67 18.86
CA SER A 500 26.33 -16.93 18.19
C SER A 500 27.18 -17.84 19.07
N LYS A 501 28.22 -17.31 19.73
CA LYS A 501 29.13 -18.09 20.57
C LYS A 501 28.55 -18.55 21.90
N HIS A 502 27.40 -18.02 22.31
CA HIS A 502 26.77 -18.30 23.60
C HIS A 502 25.87 -19.55 23.54
N GLY A 503 26.19 -20.51 22.67
CA GLY A 503 25.47 -21.78 22.52
C GLY A 503 25.06 -22.09 21.07
N PRO A 504 24.33 -21.19 20.37
CA PRO A 504 23.71 -21.53 19.08
C PRO A 504 24.67 -21.94 17.96
N ILE A 505 25.93 -21.48 18.01
CA ILE A 505 26.98 -21.87 17.04
C ILE A 505 27.26 -23.39 17.02
N SER A 506 26.84 -24.13 18.05
CA SER A 506 26.93 -25.60 18.11
C SER A 506 26.08 -26.32 17.05
N LEU A 507 25.08 -25.64 16.48
CA LEU A 507 24.22 -26.19 15.41
C LEU A 507 24.92 -26.26 14.05
N ILE A 508 26.04 -25.57 13.89
CA ILE A 508 26.69 -25.38 12.60
C ILE A 508 27.50 -26.61 12.22
N TYR A 509 27.21 -27.15 11.04
CA TYR A 509 27.97 -28.19 10.36
C TYR A 509 28.30 -27.77 8.92
N LYS A 510 29.14 -28.56 8.24
CA LYS A 510 29.53 -28.30 6.85
C LYS A 510 28.30 -28.20 5.92
N GLY A 511 28.09 -27.01 5.36
CA GLY A 511 26.97 -26.70 4.46
C GLY A 511 25.69 -26.26 5.15
N PHE A 512 25.69 -26.00 6.47
CA PHE A 512 24.55 -25.43 7.19
C PHE A 512 24.27 -24.01 6.68
N PRO A 513 23.06 -23.68 6.17
CA PRO A 513 22.80 -22.36 5.59
C PRO A 513 22.58 -21.30 6.68
N VAL A 514 23.35 -20.22 6.61
CA VAL A 514 23.23 -19.06 7.50
C VAL A 514 23.00 -17.81 6.66
N VAL A 515 21.83 -17.21 6.84
CA VAL A 515 21.42 -15.96 6.19
C VAL A 515 21.85 -14.79 7.08
N PHE A 516 22.66 -13.88 6.54
CA PHE A 516 23.10 -12.68 7.22
C PHE A 516 22.47 -11.43 6.59
N VAL A 517 21.95 -10.54 7.42
CA VAL A 517 21.51 -9.18 7.03
C VAL A 517 22.64 -8.21 7.33
N CYS A 518 23.26 -7.67 6.27
CA CYS A 518 24.54 -6.96 6.34
C CYS A 518 24.49 -5.57 5.69
N PRO A 519 23.77 -4.60 6.28
CA PRO A 519 23.93 -3.22 5.85
C PRO A 519 25.29 -2.66 6.23
N ARG A 520 25.70 -1.59 5.56
CA ARG A 520 26.96 -0.88 5.85
C ARG A 520 26.78 0.14 6.99
N ASP A 521 26.39 -0.35 8.16
CA ASP A 521 26.09 0.44 9.36
C ASP A 521 27.19 0.37 10.43
N GLU A 522 26.92 0.94 11.62
CA GLU A 522 27.87 0.91 12.74
C GLU A 522 28.27 -0.51 13.21
N THR A 523 27.51 -1.54 12.84
CA THR A 523 27.75 -2.94 13.22
C THR A 523 28.51 -3.74 12.17
N HIS A 524 28.79 -3.15 11.01
CA HIS A 524 29.39 -3.81 9.84
C HIS A 524 30.69 -4.59 10.15
N ARG A 525 31.64 -4.00 10.87
CA ARG A 525 32.87 -4.72 11.26
C ARG A 525 32.59 -5.95 12.13
N SER A 526 31.58 -5.86 12.98
CA SER A 526 31.24 -6.99 13.86
C SER A 526 30.52 -8.10 13.10
N ILE A 527 29.65 -7.76 12.14
CA ILE A 527 28.96 -8.78 11.33
C ILE A 527 29.96 -9.57 10.49
N ILE A 528 31.02 -8.94 9.98
CA ILE A 528 32.14 -9.62 9.31
C ILE A 528 32.78 -10.66 10.23
N GLY A 529 33.07 -10.29 11.49
CA GLY A 529 33.57 -11.23 12.49
C GLY A 529 32.65 -12.44 12.68
N ASN A 530 31.34 -12.21 12.80
CA ASN A 530 30.35 -13.29 12.94
C ASN A 530 30.25 -14.18 11.68
N ILE A 531 30.38 -13.61 10.48
CA ILE A 531 30.43 -14.37 9.22
C ILE A 531 31.65 -15.29 9.22
N MET A 532 32.83 -14.76 9.56
CA MET A 532 34.07 -15.54 9.61
C MET A 532 33.97 -16.68 10.63
N GLU A 533 33.35 -16.43 11.78
CA GLU A 533 33.13 -17.43 12.83
C GLU A 533 32.25 -18.60 12.37
N MET A 534 31.17 -18.31 11.64
CA MET A 534 30.27 -19.32 11.06
C MET A 534 30.97 -20.07 9.93
N LYS A 535 31.65 -19.36 9.04
CA LYS A 535 32.38 -19.94 7.91
C LYS A 535 33.50 -20.87 8.37
N ALA A 536 34.22 -20.52 9.43
CA ALA A 536 35.25 -21.37 10.03
C ALA A 536 34.72 -22.71 10.56
N ARG A 537 33.40 -22.84 10.79
CA ARG A 537 32.71 -24.08 11.20
C ARG A 537 32.00 -24.78 10.05
N GLY A 538 32.20 -24.29 8.83
CA GLY A 538 31.69 -24.89 7.61
C GLY A 538 30.29 -24.42 7.20
N ALA A 539 29.74 -23.36 7.80
CA ALA A 539 28.47 -22.79 7.36
C ALA A 539 28.54 -22.34 5.88
N SER A 540 27.42 -22.49 5.17
CA SER A 540 27.18 -21.84 3.88
C SER A 540 26.55 -20.47 4.11
N ILE A 541 27.29 -19.42 3.77
CA ILE A 541 26.92 -18.03 4.07
C ILE A 541 26.11 -17.45 2.91
N ILE A 542 24.88 -17.02 3.21
CA ILE A 542 24.00 -16.27 2.30
C ILE A 542 23.89 -14.84 2.83
N ALA A 543 24.49 -13.86 2.14
CA ALA A 543 24.55 -12.49 2.63
C ALA A 543 23.61 -11.54 1.86
N ILE A 544 22.76 -10.81 2.58
CA ILE A 544 22.03 -9.65 2.04
C ILE A 544 22.87 -8.41 2.30
N VAL A 545 23.46 -7.84 1.24
CA VAL A 545 24.54 -6.85 1.36
C VAL A 545 24.20 -5.55 0.65
N GLU A 546 24.79 -4.44 1.11
CA GLU A 546 24.74 -3.19 0.38
C GLU A 546 25.48 -3.30 -0.97
N GLU A 547 24.93 -2.70 -2.03
CA GLU A 547 25.59 -2.60 -3.34
C GLU A 547 27.00 -2.00 -3.22
N GLY A 548 28.00 -2.73 -3.75
CA GLY A 548 29.41 -2.33 -3.70
C GLY A 548 30.18 -2.74 -2.43
N ASP A 549 29.60 -3.57 -1.56
CA ASP A 549 30.31 -4.14 -0.41
C ASP A 549 31.15 -5.37 -0.77
N GLU A 550 32.33 -5.13 -1.34
CA GLU A 550 33.26 -6.18 -1.78
C GLU A 550 33.85 -7.01 -0.63
N GLU A 551 33.87 -6.49 0.60
CA GLU A 551 34.44 -7.19 1.74
C GLU A 551 33.56 -8.38 2.13
N ILE A 552 32.26 -8.15 2.31
CA ILE A 552 31.31 -9.21 2.64
C ILE A 552 31.11 -10.16 1.46
N LYS A 553 31.10 -9.66 0.23
CA LYS A 553 30.98 -10.50 -0.99
C LYS A 553 32.09 -11.54 -1.11
N ARG A 554 33.32 -11.22 -0.71
CA ARG A 554 34.44 -12.19 -0.69
C ARG A 554 34.31 -13.24 0.40
N LEU A 555 33.62 -12.92 1.49
CA LEU A 555 33.42 -13.82 2.63
C LEU A 555 32.17 -14.70 2.45
N ALA A 556 31.14 -14.22 1.77
CA ALA A 556 29.91 -14.96 1.53
C ALA A 556 30.09 -16.04 0.45
N ASP A 557 29.33 -17.13 0.53
CA ASP A 557 29.28 -18.14 -0.54
C ASP A 557 28.24 -17.76 -1.59
N ASP A 558 27.16 -17.12 -1.15
CA ASP A 558 26.17 -16.48 -2.00
C ASP A 558 25.76 -15.13 -1.41
N TYR A 559 25.35 -14.20 -2.27
CA TYR A 559 24.89 -12.89 -1.83
C TYR A 559 23.80 -12.33 -2.75
N VAL A 560 23.07 -11.36 -2.19
CA VAL A 560 22.09 -10.52 -2.88
C VAL A 560 22.43 -9.06 -2.55
N GLU A 561 22.65 -8.25 -3.58
CA GLU A 561 22.94 -6.83 -3.41
C GLU A 561 21.64 -6.03 -3.27
N VAL A 562 21.66 -5.03 -2.40
CA VAL A 562 20.53 -4.16 -2.10
C VAL A 562 20.97 -2.71 -2.30
N PRO A 563 20.14 -1.83 -2.92
CA PRO A 563 20.53 -0.44 -3.16
C PRO A 563 20.99 0.27 -1.89
N LYS A 564 22.02 1.10 -2.03
CA LYS A 564 22.62 1.85 -0.92
C LYS A 564 21.60 2.65 -0.12
N VAL A 565 21.71 2.60 1.21
CA VAL A 565 20.89 3.37 2.15
C VAL A 565 21.81 4.34 2.92
N ARG A 566 21.47 5.62 2.99
CA ARG A 566 22.32 6.63 3.65
C ARG A 566 22.22 6.53 5.17
N ASP A 567 21.01 6.39 5.72
CA ASP A 567 20.81 6.13 7.15
C ASP A 567 20.36 4.67 7.41
N PRO A 568 21.11 3.90 8.24
CA PRO A 568 20.75 2.55 8.64
C PRO A 568 19.33 2.35 9.20
N ILE A 569 18.68 3.39 9.74
CA ILE A 569 17.29 3.27 10.25
C ILE A 569 16.29 2.80 9.19
N PHE A 570 16.59 3.01 7.89
CA PHE A 570 15.72 2.59 6.80
C PHE A 570 16.02 1.18 6.28
N THR A 571 17.11 0.54 6.74
CA THR A 571 17.49 -0.79 6.28
C THR A 571 16.40 -1.85 6.50
N PRO A 572 15.59 -1.84 7.58
CA PRO A 572 14.52 -2.84 7.73
C PRO A 572 13.44 -2.77 6.65
N ILE A 573 13.20 -1.59 6.07
CA ILE A 573 12.20 -1.40 5.01
C ILE A 573 12.66 -2.08 3.71
N LEU A 574 13.95 -1.96 3.39
CA LEU A 574 14.49 -2.41 2.10
C LEU A 574 15.08 -3.84 2.17
N TYR A 575 15.81 -4.19 3.24
CA TYR A 575 16.53 -5.46 3.36
C TYR A 575 15.61 -6.66 3.63
N VAL A 576 14.36 -6.42 4.02
CA VAL A 576 13.36 -7.49 4.20
C VAL A 576 12.86 -8.04 2.86
N VAL A 577 12.86 -7.23 1.80
CA VAL A 577 12.31 -7.60 0.48
C VAL A 577 13.02 -8.82 -0.14
N PRO A 578 14.38 -8.90 -0.13
CA PRO A 578 15.08 -10.13 -0.51
C PRO A 578 14.63 -11.36 0.29
N LEU A 579 14.39 -11.21 1.59
CA LEU A 579 14.02 -12.33 2.48
C LEU A 579 12.60 -12.81 2.21
N GLN A 580 11.66 -11.88 1.93
CA GLN A 580 10.30 -12.20 1.52
C GLN A 580 10.28 -12.98 0.19
N LEU A 581 11.04 -12.52 -0.81
CA LEU A 581 11.18 -13.22 -2.09
C LEU A 581 11.86 -14.59 -1.92
N PHE A 582 12.88 -14.68 -1.08
CA PHE A 582 13.58 -15.93 -0.81
C PHE A 582 12.64 -16.98 -0.22
N ALA A 583 11.86 -16.60 0.81
CA ALA A 583 10.86 -17.48 1.40
C ALA A 583 9.76 -17.87 0.39
N TYR A 584 9.28 -16.90 -0.40
CA TYR A 584 8.28 -17.13 -1.44
C TYR A 584 8.77 -18.15 -2.48
N TYR A 585 9.96 -17.96 -3.04
CA TYR A 585 10.49 -18.84 -4.08
C TYR A 585 10.80 -20.23 -3.52
N ILE A 586 11.29 -20.36 -2.28
CA ILE A 586 11.43 -21.69 -1.65
C ILE A 586 10.07 -22.38 -1.52
N SER A 587 9.02 -21.66 -1.09
CA SER A 587 7.66 -22.21 -0.95
C SER A 587 7.16 -22.78 -2.28
N VAL A 588 7.25 -21.99 -3.35
CA VAL A 588 6.81 -22.39 -4.69
C VAL A 588 7.63 -23.57 -5.22
N GLU A 589 8.95 -23.56 -5.03
CA GLU A 589 9.84 -24.63 -5.49
C GLU A 589 9.66 -25.96 -4.72
N LYS A 590 9.00 -25.91 -3.55
CA LYS A 590 8.55 -27.07 -2.78
C LYS A 590 7.11 -27.49 -3.12
N GLY A 591 6.46 -26.82 -4.08
CA GLY A 591 5.07 -27.07 -4.47
C GLY A 591 4.05 -26.66 -3.40
N LEU A 592 4.40 -25.73 -2.51
CA LEU A 592 3.52 -25.22 -1.47
C LEU A 592 2.76 -23.98 -1.95
N ASN A 593 1.61 -23.70 -1.32
CA ASN A 593 0.83 -22.48 -1.58
C ASN A 593 1.22 -21.37 -0.58
N PRO A 594 1.92 -20.31 -1.02
CA PRO A 594 2.33 -19.22 -0.14
C PRO A 594 1.18 -18.30 0.29
N ASP A 595 0.04 -18.30 -0.42
CA ASP A 595 -1.12 -17.47 -0.07
C ASP A 595 -1.90 -18.05 1.11
N GLN A 596 -1.91 -19.38 1.25
CA GLN A 596 -2.70 -20.14 2.22
C GLN A 596 -1.85 -21.23 2.91
N PRO A 597 -0.87 -20.83 3.74
CA PRO A 597 -0.10 -21.77 4.53
C PRO A 597 -0.99 -22.54 5.50
N ARG A 598 -0.70 -23.82 5.69
CA ARG A 598 -1.47 -24.73 6.56
C ARG A 598 -1.48 -24.22 8.00
N SER A 599 -2.60 -24.41 8.68
CA SER A 599 -2.80 -24.07 10.10
C SER A 599 -2.66 -22.58 10.46
N LEU A 600 -2.60 -21.70 9.47
CA LEU A 600 -2.51 -20.25 9.68
C LEU A 600 -3.73 -19.55 9.09
N ALA A 601 -4.11 -18.44 9.69
CA ALA A 601 -5.16 -17.54 9.23
C ALA A 601 -4.61 -16.12 9.11
N LYS A 602 -5.18 -15.31 8.20
CA LYS A 602 -4.72 -13.93 7.95
C LYS A 602 -4.82 -13.04 9.20
N SER A 603 -5.85 -13.25 10.01
CA SER A 603 -6.04 -12.56 11.29
C SER A 603 -6.50 -13.57 12.33
N VAL A 604 -5.85 -13.58 13.49
CA VAL A 604 -6.25 -14.38 14.64
C VAL A 604 -7.26 -13.57 15.47
N THR A 605 -8.54 -13.96 15.39
CA THR A 605 -9.66 -13.27 16.03
C THR A 605 -10.40 -14.13 17.06
N VAL A 606 -9.92 -15.33 17.32
CA VAL A 606 -10.52 -16.32 18.23
C VAL A 606 -9.44 -16.97 19.09
N HIS A 607 -9.82 -17.47 20.27
CA HIS A 607 -8.95 -18.22 21.18
C HIS A 607 -8.61 -19.61 20.66
#